data_AF-A0A6I9R4N5-F1
#
_entry.id   AF-A0A6I9R4N5-F1
#
_cell.length_a   1.000
_cell.length_b   1.000
_cell.length_c   1.000
_cell.angle_alpha   90.00
_cell.angle_beta   90.00
_cell.angle_gamma   90.00
#
_symmetry.space_group_name_H-M   'P 1'
#
loop_
_entity.id
_entity.type
_entity.pdbx_description
1 polymer ?
#
loop_
_entity_poly.entity_id
_entity_poly.type
_entity_poly.pdbx_seq_one_letter_code
_entity_poly.pdbx_strand_id
1 'polypeptide(L)'
;MMMTSSASSSSSSSPAGGSSFFTGFTQLCKGLAVILVGGYVLLQVFPSAVTYVALIPARTIPFAWNLITAGYIEQSLPGVVISTIGLLLFGKLLEPLWGSKEFLKFIIVVNFLTSICIFVTAIALYYITRQESYLYTPLSGFHGVLSGFLVGIKQIIPDQELSLFFLLKIKAKWVPTIVALISVVISFFTTESVSYLPTILFGIYVSWIYLRYFQKKPETGLKGDPSDEFSFSSFFPEFLRPILDPIASLFDRALCGKSETYSEMRGHTLGGSPLPGSDPIEASRRSSKTVICRSLATLTKCKRG
;
A
#
# COMPACT_ATOMS: atom_id res chain seq x y z
N MET A 1 -56.26 21.00 -48.56
CA MET A 1 -55.14 21.67 -49.24
C MET A 1 -54.20 22.18 -48.16
N MET A 2 -52.96 21.68 -48.13
CA MET A 2 -51.70 22.24 -47.56
C MET A 2 -51.72 22.70 -46.08
N MET A 3 -51.08 21.97 -45.14
CA MET A 3 -49.65 22.06 -44.74
C MET A 3 -49.12 23.49 -44.53
N THR A 4 -48.65 23.80 -43.31
CA THR A 4 -47.24 24.13 -43.02
C THR A 4 -46.97 24.32 -41.51
N SER A 5 -45.89 23.68 -41.04
CA SER A 5 -45.24 23.76 -39.73
C SER A 5 -44.47 25.08 -39.50
N SER A 6 -44.17 25.41 -38.23
CA SER A 6 -42.88 25.96 -37.72
C SER A 6 -42.92 25.93 -36.18
N ALA A 7 -42.29 24.98 -35.48
CA ALA A 7 -40.89 24.96 -35.02
C ALA A 7 -40.55 26.02 -33.95
N SER A 8 -40.66 25.63 -32.68
CA SER A 8 -40.16 26.35 -31.50
C SER A 8 -38.66 26.09 -31.28
N SER A 9 -37.84 27.14 -31.29
CA SER A 9 -36.40 27.07 -30.99
C SER A 9 -36.16 27.12 -29.48
N SER A 10 -35.84 25.98 -28.87
CA SER A 10 -35.24 25.92 -27.53
C SER A 10 -33.72 25.97 -27.65
N SER A 11 -33.12 27.03 -27.13
CA SER A 11 -31.67 27.19 -27.01
C SER A 11 -31.11 26.16 -26.03
N SER A 12 -30.44 25.14 -26.57
CA SER A 12 -29.69 24.15 -25.82
C SER A 12 -28.41 24.76 -25.23
N SER A 13 -28.38 24.86 -23.90
CA SER A 13 -27.14 25.09 -23.15
C SER A 13 -26.21 23.89 -23.36
N SER A 14 -25.09 24.09 -24.07
CA SER A 14 -24.01 23.10 -24.15
C SER A 14 -23.38 22.91 -22.77
N PRO A 15 -23.26 21.68 -22.24
CA PRO A 15 -22.30 21.44 -21.19
C PRO A 15 -20.92 21.43 -21.84
N ALA A 16 -20.06 22.37 -21.44
CA ALA A 16 -18.65 22.33 -21.76
C ALA A 16 -18.08 20.98 -21.27
N GLY A 17 -17.89 20.07 -22.22
CA GLY A 17 -17.26 18.78 -22.02
C GLY A 17 -15.77 18.95 -21.76
N GLY A 18 -15.41 19.33 -20.53
CA GLY A 18 -14.11 19.02 -19.98
C GLY A 18 -14.08 17.51 -19.75
N SER A 19 -13.45 16.76 -20.66
CA SER A 19 -13.19 15.33 -20.57
C SER A 19 -12.44 15.02 -19.27
N SER A 20 -13.18 14.72 -18.19
CA SER A 20 -12.59 14.35 -16.92
C SER A 20 -12.11 12.90 -16.98
N PHE A 21 -10.84 12.71 -17.32
CA PHE A 21 -10.11 11.44 -17.14
C PHE A 21 -10.10 10.93 -15.67
N PHE A 22 -10.64 11.72 -14.74
CA PHE A 22 -10.62 11.49 -13.30
C PHE A 22 -11.98 11.07 -12.69
N THR A 23 -13.04 10.84 -13.46
CA THR A 23 -14.39 10.56 -12.94
C THR A 23 -14.55 9.21 -12.22
N GLY A 24 -13.50 8.41 -12.07
CA GLY A 24 -13.54 7.12 -11.38
C GLY A 24 -12.55 6.93 -10.22
N PHE A 25 -11.78 7.95 -9.84
CA PHE A 25 -10.82 7.86 -8.73
C PHE A 25 -11.33 8.59 -7.48
N THR A 26 -10.98 8.06 -6.31
CA THR A 26 -11.38 8.60 -5.02
C THR A 26 -10.74 9.96 -4.74
N GLN A 27 -11.41 10.80 -3.94
CA GLN A 27 -10.95 12.15 -3.65
C GLN A 27 -9.63 12.15 -2.87
N LEU A 28 -9.44 11.19 -1.95
CA LEU A 28 -8.19 11.06 -1.19
C LEU A 28 -6.99 10.73 -2.09
N CYS A 29 -7.15 9.76 -2.99
CA CYS A 29 -6.06 9.36 -3.87
C CYS A 29 -5.67 10.48 -4.85
N LYS A 30 -6.63 11.31 -5.28
CA LYS A 30 -6.33 12.52 -6.06
C LYS A 30 -5.52 13.53 -5.26
N GLY A 31 -5.93 13.80 -4.02
CA GLY A 31 -5.20 14.71 -3.13
C GLY A 31 -3.77 14.24 -2.87
N LEU A 32 -3.60 12.95 -2.56
CA LEU A 32 -2.28 12.34 -2.37
C LEU A 32 -1.44 12.33 -3.65
N ALA A 33 -2.04 12.10 -4.82
CA ALA A 33 -1.33 12.21 -6.10
C ALA A 33 -0.82 13.63 -6.35
N VAL A 34 -1.61 14.65 -6.03
CA VAL A 34 -1.17 16.06 -6.11
C VAL A 34 -0.02 16.32 -5.14
N ILE A 35 -0.04 15.74 -3.94
CA ILE A 35 1.07 15.86 -2.98
C ILE A 35 2.35 15.22 -3.52
N LEU A 36 2.28 14.01 -4.11
CA LEU A 36 3.45 13.32 -4.69
C LEU A 36 4.05 14.13 -5.85
N VAL A 37 3.21 14.56 -6.79
CA VAL A 37 3.65 15.33 -7.97
C VAL A 37 4.16 16.71 -7.55
N GLY A 38 3.44 17.39 -6.65
CA GLY A 38 3.84 18.68 -6.12
C GLY A 38 5.16 18.62 -5.35
N GLY A 39 5.37 17.56 -4.57
CA GLY A 39 6.63 17.29 -3.89
C GLY A 39 7.80 17.12 -4.86
N TYR A 40 7.61 16.36 -5.94
CA TYR A 40 8.61 16.22 -7.01
C TYR A 40 8.91 17.57 -7.68
N VAL A 41 7.89 18.33 -8.08
CA VAL A 41 8.06 19.66 -8.69
C VAL A 41 8.78 20.63 -7.74
N LEU A 42 8.44 20.60 -6.45
CA LEU A 42 9.11 21.42 -5.44
C LEU A 42 10.62 21.14 -5.39
N LEU A 43 11.03 19.87 -5.45
CA LEU A 43 12.44 19.50 -5.48
C LEU A 43 13.15 19.95 -6.77
N GLN A 44 12.45 19.97 -7.90
CA GLN A 44 13.02 20.47 -9.16
C GLN A 44 13.25 21.99 -9.12
N VAL A 45 12.34 22.74 -8.50
CA VAL A 45 12.48 24.20 -8.35
C VAL A 45 13.47 24.57 -7.25
N PHE A 46 13.47 23.82 -6.14
CA PHE A 46 14.32 24.08 -4.97
C PHE A 46 15.07 22.80 -4.55
N PRO A 47 16.22 22.50 -5.16
CA PRO A 47 17.02 21.31 -4.80
C PRO A 47 17.47 21.29 -3.34
N SER A 48 17.62 22.46 -2.71
CA SER A 48 17.96 22.58 -1.28
C SER A 48 16.88 22.00 -0.36
N ALA A 49 15.61 21.95 -0.81
CA ALA A 49 14.49 21.40 -0.06
C ALA A 49 14.70 19.93 0.32
N VAL A 50 15.43 19.14 -0.49
CA VAL A 50 15.74 17.72 -0.22
C VAL A 50 16.28 17.54 1.20
N THR A 51 17.14 18.45 1.64
CA THR A 51 17.79 18.37 2.97
C THR A 51 16.83 18.54 4.15
N TYR A 52 15.63 19.06 3.91
CA TYR A 52 14.59 19.32 4.92
C TYR A 52 13.39 18.38 4.84
N VAL A 53 13.22 17.64 3.74
CA VAL A 53 12.03 16.79 3.52
C VAL A 53 12.36 15.32 3.30
N ALA A 54 13.57 15.00 2.82
CA ALA A 54 14.04 13.63 2.68
C ALA A 54 14.65 13.12 3.98
N LEU A 55 14.63 11.80 4.15
CA LEU A 55 15.21 11.16 5.32
C LEU A 55 16.73 11.04 5.12
N ILE A 56 17.47 11.97 5.73
CA ILE A 56 18.94 11.92 5.79
C ILE A 56 19.31 11.56 7.23
N PRO A 57 19.79 10.32 7.50
CA PRO A 57 20.04 9.86 8.87
C PRO A 57 20.91 10.80 9.71
N ALA A 58 21.94 11.43 9.13
CA ALA A 58 22.76 12.44 9.83
C ALA A 58 21.99 13.68 10.30
N ARG A 59 20.85 14.01 9.67
CA ARG A 59 20.07 15.23 9.91
C ARG A 59 18.67 14.95 10.46
N THR A 60 18.28 13.70 10.66
CA THR A 60 16.93 13.34 11.11
C THR A 60 16.65 13.72 12.57
N ILE A 61 17.65 13.73 13.45
CA ILE A 61 17.47 14.00 14.89
C ILE A 61 16.80 15.36 15.17
N PRO A 62 17.19 16.49 14.53
CA PRO A 62 16.47 17.76 14.65
C PRO A 62 15.20 17.88 13.79
N PHE A 63 14.99 16.99 12.81
CA PHE A 63 13.94 17.09 11.79
C PHE A 63 13.05 15.85 11.77
N ALA A 64 12.37 15.59 12.89
CA ALA A 64 11.53 14.40 13.08
C ALA A 64 10.40 14.27 12.03
N TRP A 65 9.96 15.38 11.42
CA TRP A 65 8.98 15.37 10.33
C TRP A 65 9.49 14.63 9.08
N ASN A 66 10.81 14.48 8.90
CA ASN A 66 11.40 13.72 7.79
C ASN A 66 10.93 12.26 7.77
N LEU A 67 10.60 11.68 8.93
CA LEU A 67 10.05 10.33 9.02
C LEU A 67 8.66 10.20 8.39
N ILE A 68 7.95 11.31 8.23
CA ILE A 68 6.62 11.35 7.60
C ILE A 68 6.75 11.87 6.17
N THR A 69 7.48 12.97 5.96
CA THR A 69 7.55 13.61 4.65
C THR A 69 8.33 12.80 3.63
N ALA A 70 9.37 12.05 4.04
CA ALA A 70 10.26 11.35 3.11
C ALA A 70 9.54 10.35 2.21
N GLY A 71 8.46 9.71 2.68
CA GLY A 71 7.68 8.79 1.85
C GLY A 71 6.81 9.46 0.79
N TYR A 72 6.48 10.75 0.96
CA TYR A 72 5.68 11.50 -0.03
C TYR A 72 6.54 12.28 -1.02
N ILE A 73 7.85 12.25 -0.82
CA ILE A 73 8.80 12.94 -1.67
C ILE A 73 9.48 11.90 -2.56
N GLU A 74 9.55 12.20 -3.84
CA GLU A 74 10.26 11.38 -4.80
C GLU A 74 11.30 12.24 -5.52
N GLN A 75 12.51 11.72 -5.68
CA GLN A 75 13.61 12.44 -6.33
C GLN A 75 13.69 12.17 -7.83
N SER A 76 13.09 11.07 -8.32
CA SER A 76 13.19 10.61 -9.70
C SER A 76 11.86 10.71 -10.46
N LEU A 77 11.92 11.08 -11.74
CA LEU A 77 10.75 11.14 -12.62
C LEU A 77 10.05 9.77 -12.76
N PRO A 78 10.77 8.66 -13.01
CA PRO A 78 10.13 7.34 -13.08
C PRO A 78 9.48 6.96 -11.75
N GLY A 79 10.12 7.29 -10.63
CA GLY A 79 9.58 7.06 -9.29
C GLY A 79 8.23 7.74 -9.10
N VAL A 80 8.11 9.03 -9.44
CA VAL A 80 6.87 9.79 -9.14
C VAL A 80 5.73 9.33 -10.04
N VAL A 81 6.04 8.98 -11.29
CA VAL A 81 5.08 8.41 -12.23
C VAL A 81 4.56 7.06 -11.73
N ILE A 82 5.46 6.15 -11.34
CA ILE A 82 5.10 4.83 -10.81
C ILE A 82 4.30 4.98 -9.50
N SER A 83 4.74 5.85 -8.59
CA SER A 83 4.08 6.11 -7.32
C SER A 83 2.68 6.70 -7.50
N THR A 84 2.51 7.64 -8.43
CA THR A 84 1.21 8.25 -8.73
C THR A 84 0.26 7.24 -9.38
N ILE A 85 0.72 6.50 -10.40
CA ILE A 85 -0.10 5.48 -11.06
C ILE A 85 -0.47 4.37 -10.06
N GLY A 86 0.52 3.88 -9.31
CA GLY A 86 0.33 2.85 -8.29
C GLY A 86 -0.69 3.28 -7.24
N LEU A 87 -0.55 4.49 -6.68
CA LEU A 87 -1.49 5.06 -5.72
C LEU A 87 -2.91 5.14 -6.29
N LEU A 88 -3.08 5.64 -7.51
CA LEU A 88 -4.41 5.79 -8.12
C LEU A 88 -5.06 4.43 -8.41
N LEU A 89 -4.28 3.46 -8.92
CA LEU A 89 -4.77 2.12 -9.22
C LEU A 89 -5.12 1.33 -7.97
N PHE A 90 -4.19 1.24 -7.01
CA PHE A 90 -4.44 0.50 -5.76
C PHE A 90 -5.46 1.23 -4.88
N GLY A 91 -5.43 2.55 -4.84
CA GLY A 91 -6.41 3.36 -4.13
C GLY A 91 -7.84 3.15 -4.63
N LYS A 92 -8.04 3.07 -5.95
CA LYS A 92 -9.35 2.73 -6.53
C LYS A 92 -9.85 1.35 -6.11
N LEU A 93 -8.95 0.41 -5.82
CA LEU A 93 -9.31 -0.96 -5.41
C LEU A 93 -9.49 -1.07 -3.90
N LEU A 94 -8.60 -0.48 -3.11
CA LEU A 94 -8.53 -0.65 -1.66
C LEU A 94 -9.38 0.35 -0.87
N GLU A 95 -9.44 1.61 -1.30
CA GLU A 95 -10.15 2.66 -0.55
C GLU A 95 -11.66 2.38 -0.37
N PRO A 96 -12.40 1.91 -1.39
CA PRO A 96 -13.82 1.57 -1.21
C PRO A 96 -14.07 0.40 -0.25
N LEU A 97 -13.06 -0.45 -0.03
CA LEU A 97 -13.17 -1.67 0.78
C LEU A 97 -12.76 -1.43 2.23
N TRP A 98 -11.70 -0.65 2.44
CA TRP A 98 -11.21 -0.31 3.77
C TRP A 98 -11.93 0.90 4.35
N GLY A 99 -12.51 1.73 3.49
CA GLY A 99 -13.00 3.06 3.83
C GLY A 99 -11.86 4.09 3.88
N SER A 100 -12.19 5.32 3.48
CA SER A 100 -11.23 6.42 3.35
C SER A 100 -10.41 6.71 4.63
N LYS A 101 -11.02 6.55 5.81
CA LYS A 101 -10.35 6.78 7.10
C LYS A 101 -9.25 5.75 7.40
N GLU A 102 -9.56 4.47 7.27
CA GLU A 102 -8.59 3.39 7.53
C GLU A 102 -7.54 3.30 6.42
N PHE A 103 -7.91 3.62 5.18
CA PHE A 103 -6.96 3.73 4.07
C PHE A 103 -5.91 4.82 4.31
N LEU A 104 -6.33 6.03 4.71
CA LEU A 104 -5.39 7.10 5.03
C LEU A 104 -4.52 6.76 6.25
N LYS A 105 -5.13 6.16 7.29
CA LYS A 105 -4.40 5.70 8.48
C LYS A 105 -3.34 4.65 8.13
N PHE A 106 -3.67 3.70 7.25
CA PHE A 106 -2.72 2.73 6.73
C PHE A 106 -1.51 3.43 6.09
N ILE A 107 -1.74 4.36 5.16
CA ILE A 107 -0.67 5.07 4.46
C ILE A 107 0.25 5.78 5.45
N ILE A 108 -0.32 6.54 6.39
CA ILE A 108 0.45 7.31 7.38
C ILE A 108 1.26 6.39 8.29
N VAL A 109 0.63 5.35 8.85
CA VAL A 109 1.30 4.45 9.81
C VAL A 109 2.37 3.62 9.13
N VAL A 110 2.08 3.03 7.97
CA VAL A 110 3.05 2.22 7.22
C VAL A 110 4.24 3.08 6.82
N ASN A 111 4.01 4.26 6.24
CA ASN A 111 5.08 5.17 5.86
C ASN A 111 5.98 5.54 7.04
N PHE A 112 5.38 5.91 8.18
CA PHE A 112 6.11 6.32 9.36
C PHE A 112 6.95 5.18 9.96
N LEU A 113 6.36 4.00 10.14
CA LEU A 113 7.06 2.83 10.68
C LEU A 113 8.15 2.33 9.73
N THR A 114 7.88 2.29 8.42
CA THR A 114 8.88 1.94 7.42
C THR A 114 10.06 2.93 7.46
N SER A 115 9.80 4.23 7.58
CA SER A 115 10.86 5.25 7.71
C SER A 115 11.68 5.09 8.98
N ILE A 116 11.08 4.71 10.11
CA ILE A 116 11.81 4.36 11.34
C ILE A 116 12.72 3.15 11.11
N CYS A 117 12.20 2.07 10.51
CA CYS A 117 13.01 0.87 10.22
C CYS A 117 14.19 1.18 9.31
N ILE A 118 13.97 1.99 8.28
CA ILE A 118 15.02 2.44 7.36
C ILE A 118 16.07 3.28 8.11
N PHE A 119 15.63 4.24 8.93
CA PHE A 119 16.53 5.07 9.73
C PHE A 119 17.42 4.23 10.65
N VAL A 120 16.83 3.30 11.41
CA VAL A 120 17.58 2.40 12.30
C VAL A 120 18.55 1.53 11.50
N THR A 121 18.12 1.02 10.33
CA THR A 121 18.97 0.19 9.47
C THR A 121 20.14 0.99 8.91
N ALA A 122 19.93 2.24 8.48
CA ALA A 122 21.00 3.09 7.98
C ALA A 122 22.05 3.40 9.06
N ILE A 123 21.61 3.67 10.30
CA ILE A 123 22.52 3.86 11.44
C ILE A 123 23.27 2.56 11.76
N ALA A 124 22.59 1.42 11.80
CA ALA A 124 23.23 0.12 12.05
C ALA A 124 24.27 -0.23 10.98
N LEU A 125 23.94 -0.03 9.69
CA LEU A 125 24.85 -0.26 8.57
C LEU A 125 26.07 0.66 8.64
N TYR A 126 25.90 1.91 9.04
CA TYR A 126 27.03 2.80 9.30
C TYR A 126 27.96 2.25 10.40
N TYR A 127 27.43 1.80 11.54
CA TYR A 127 28.27 1.27 12.61
C TYR A 127 29.05 0.01 12.21
N ILE A 128 28.44 -0.84 11.37
CA ILE A 128 29.05 -2.09 10.88
C ILE A 128 30.08 -1.82 9.79
N THR A 129 29.72 -1.06 8.75
CA THR A 129 30.55 -0.87 7.55
C THR A 129 31.53 0.30 7.69
N ARG A 130 31.29 1.20 8.64
CA ARG A 130 32.02 2.48 8.83
C ARG A 130 32.01 3.39 7.59
N GLN A 131 31.06 3.21 6.68
CA GLN A 131 30.92 4.07 5.50
C GLN A 131 29.94 5.21 5.79
N GLU A 132 30.42 6.45 5.65
CA GLU A 132 29.61 7.66 5.87
C GLU A 132 28.49 7.84 4.83
N SER A 133 28.60 7.17 3.67
CA SER A 133 27.57 7.17 2.62
C SER A 133 26.18 6.83 3.16
N TYR A 134 26.07 5.89 4.10
CA TYR A 134 24.81 5.50 4.71
C TYR A 134 24.14 6.60 5.56
N LEU A 135 24.90 7.58 6.07
CA LEU A 135 24.33 8.69 6.85
C LEU A 135 23.87 9.87 6.02
N TYR A 136 24.51 10.09 4.87
CA TYR A 136 24.31 11.28 4.04
C TYR A 136 23.47 11.02 2.80
N THR A 137 23.21 9.75 2.45
CA THR A 137 22.34 9.41 1.32
C THR A 137 20.88 9.77 1.65
N PRO A 138 20.22 10.64 0.86
CA PRO A 138 18.84 11.02 1.10
C PRO A 138 17.89 9.88 0.70
N LEU A 139 17.24 9.29 1.70
CA LEU A 139 16.28 8.21 1.51
C LEU A 139 14.87 8.82 1.39
N SER A 140 14.19 8.54 0.29
CA SER A 140 12.83 9.04 0.03
C SER A 140 12.12 8.13 -0.97
N GLY A 141 10.79 8.14 -0.93
CA GLY A 141 9.97 7.50 -1.96
C GLY A 141 8.76 6.76 -1.39
N PHE A 142 7.71 6.72 -2.20
CA PHE A 142 6.41 6.13 -1.82
C PHE A 142 6.38 4.59 -1.95
N HIS A 143 7.48 4.00 -2.42
CA HIS A 143 7.62 2.57 -2.74
C HIS A 143 7.29 1.63 -1.58
N GLY A 144 7.55 2.05 -0.33
CA GLY A 144 7.22 1.25 0.85
C GLY A 144 5.71 1.13 1.10
N VAL A 145 4.95 2.20 0.80
CA VAL A 145 3.49 2.17 0.87
C VAL A 145 2.91 1.40 -0.32
N LEU A 146 3.49 1.56 -1.52
CA LEU A 146 3.08 0.77 -2.69
C LEU A 146 3.27 -0.73 -2.47
N SER A 147 4.41 -1.14 -1.92
CA SER A 147 4.64 -2.54 -1.58
C SER A 147 3.66 -3.02 -0.50
N GLY A 148 3.29 -2.14 0.44
CA GLY A 148 2.22 -2.35 1.39
C GLY A 148 0.83 -2.55 0.77
N PHE A 149 0.48 -1.81 -0.29
CA PHE A 149 -0.76 -2.02 -1.01
C PHE A 149 -0.82 -3.41 -1.66
N LEU A 150 0.31 -3.96 -2.13
CA LEU A 150 0.36 -5.33 -2.65
C LEU A 150 -0.02 -6.35 -1.55
N VAL A 151 0.45 -6.13 -0.33
CA VAL A 151 0.05 -6.94 0.84
C VAL A 151 -1.45 -6.81 1.10
N GLY A 152 -2.00 -5.59 1.00
CA GLY A 152 -3.44 -5.36 1.09
C GLY A 152 -4.25 -6.09 0.02
N ILE A 153 -3.78 -6.12 -1.22
CA ILE A 153 -4.43 -6.88 -2.30
C ILE A 153 -4.41 -8.38 -1.99
N LYS A 154 -3.28 -8.93 -1.51
CA LYS A 154 -3.22 -10.32 -1.05
C LYS A 154 -4.26 -10.59 0.06
N GLN A 155 -4.42 -9.70 1.04
CA GLN A 155 -5.35 -9.88 2.15
C GLN A 155 -6.81 -10.04 1.68
N ILE A 156 -7.19 -9.31 0.62
CA ILE A 156 -8.59 -9.24 0.17
C ILE A 156 -8.90 -10.36 -0.84
N ILE A 157 -8.01 -10.57 -1.82
CA ILE A 157 -8.24 -11.47 -2.95
C ILE A 157 -7.03 -12.41 -3.20
N PRO A 158 -6.62 -13.25 -2.24
CA PRO A 158 -5.38 -14.05 -2.35
C PRO A 158 -5.37 -15.02 -3.54
N ASP A 159 -6.52 -15.61 -3.86
CA ASP A 159 -6.67 -16.60 -4.94
C ASP A 159 -6.98 -16.01 -6.31
N GLN A 160 -7.24 -14.70 -6.40
CA GLN A 160 -7.55 -14.07 -7.67
C GLN A 160 -6.31 -14.05 -8.55
N GLU A 161 -6.46 -14.53 -9.78
CA GLU A 161 -5.43 -14.40 -10.80
C GLU A 161 -5.41 -12.97 -11.33
N LEU A 162 -4.29 -12.29 -11.10
CA LEU A 162 -4.01 -10.98 -11.67
C LEU A 162 -3.18 -11.19 -12.93
N SER A 163 -3.60 -10.56 -14.03
CA SER A 163 -2.84 -10.54 -15.28
C SER A 163 -1.72 -9.51 -15.17
N LEU A 164 -0.56 -9.92 -14.64
CA LEU A 164 0.62 -9.07 -14.59
C LEU A 164 1.17 -8.90 -16.01
N PHE A 165 1.38 -7.65 -16.45
CA PHE A 165 1.89 -7.33 -17.79
C PHE A 165 1.11 -7.98 -18.94
N PHE A 166 -0.21 -8.18 -18.78
CA PHE A 166 -1.13 -8.73 -19.79
C PHE A 166 -0.87 -10.19 -20.22
N LEU A 167 0.32 -10.74 -19.98
CA LEU A 167 0.76 -12.06 -20.44
C LEU A 167 0.86 -13.12 -19.34
N LEU A 168 1.12 -12.72 -18.07
CA LEU A 168 1.33 -13.66 -16.98
C LEU A 168 0.17 -13.64 -15.99
N LYS A 169 -0.52 -14.77 -15.85
CA LYS A 169 -1.54 -14.98 -14.82
C LYS A 169 -0.86 -15.43 -13.54
N ILE A 170 -0.81 -14.54 -12.55
CA ILE A 170 -0.19 -14.81 -11.25
C ILE A 170 -1.24 -14.61 -10.17
N LYS A 171 -1.32 -15.55 -9.22
CA LYS A 171 -2.21 -15.40 -8.06
C LYS A 171 -1.72 -14.25 -7.17
N ALA A 172 -2.64 -13.39 -6.74
CA ALA A 172 -2.33 -12.21 -5.93
C ALA A 172 -1.49 -12.53 -4.67
N LYS A 173 -1.66 -13.72 -4.09
CA LYS A 173 -0.86 -14.16 -2.93
C LYS A 173 0.65 -14.18 -3.15
N TRP A 174 1.11 -14.36 -4.38
CA TRP A 174 2.54 -14.39 -4.71
C TRP A 174 3.11 -13.01 -5.07
N VAL A 175 2.24 -12.02 -5.31
CA VAL A 175 2.67 -10.71 -5.83
C VAL A 175 3.64 -9.98 -4.89
N PRO A 176 3.40 -9.86 -3.57
CA PRO A 176 4.35 -9.20 -2.68
C PRO A 176 5.73 -9.87 -2.68
N THR A 177 5.76 -11.20 -2.76
CA THR A 177 7.00 -12.00 -2.70
C THR A 177 7.78 -11.96 -3.99
N ILE A 178 7.08 -11.98 -5.13
CA ILE A 178 7.72 -11.79 -6.44
C ILE A 178 8.32 -10.40 -6.51
N VAL A 179 7.63 -9.36 -6.02
CA VAL A 179 8.19 -8.00 -5.97
C VAL A 179 9.41 -7.94 -5.05
N ALA A 180 9.37 -8.57 -3.88
CA ALA A 180 10.53 -8.66 -2.99
C ALA A 180 11.72 -9.37 -3.67
N LEU A 181 11.48 -10.51 -4.32
CA LEU A 181 12.52 -11.29 -5.00
C LEU A 181 13.12 -10.52 -6.18
N ILE A 182 12.28 -9.92 -7.03
CA ILE A 182 12.74 -9.08 -8.15
C ILE A 182 13.57 -7.91 -7.62
N SER A 183 13.15 -7.27 -6.53
CA SER A 183 13.89 -6.15 -5.93
C SER A 183 15.27 -6.58 -5.45
N VAL A 184 15.38 -7.76 -4.82
CA VAL A 184 16.66 -8.35 -4.40
C VAL A 184 17.54 -8.66 -5.62
N VAL A 185 16.99 -9.29 -6.65
CA VAL A 185 17.73 -9.63 -7.87
C VAL A 185 18.26 -8.37 -8.55
N ILE A 186 17.40 -7.36 -8.76
CA ILE A 186 17.80 -6.08 -9.38
C ILE A 186 18.89 -5.37 -8.56
N SER A 187 18.83 -5.48 -7.23
CA SER A 187 19.85 -4.87 -6.35
C SER A 187 21.25 -5.44 -6.55
N PHE A 188 21.39 -6.69 -7.04
CA PHE A 188 22.69 -7.24 -7.42
C PHE A 188 23.24 -6.65 -8.73
N PHE A 189 22.37 -6.24 -9.64
CA PHE A 189 22.75 -5.71 -10.96
C PHE A 189 22.86 -4.19 -11.00
N THR A 190 22.21 -3.48 -10.08
CA THR A 190 22.13 -2.02 -10.08
C THR A 190 22.40 -1.48 -8.68
N THR A 191 23.54 -0.83 -8.49
CA THR A 191 23.97 -0.28 -7.20
C THR A 191 23.01 0.78 -6.66
N GLU A 192 22.43 1.61 -7.54
CA GLU A 192 21.40 2.59 -7.18
C GLU A 192 20.12 1.94 -6.60
N SER A 193 19.81 0.71 -7.03
CA SER A 193 18.62 -0.01 -6.60
C SER A 193 18.70 -0.53 -5.16
N VAL A 194 19.92 -0.64 -4.62
CA VAL A 194 20.18 -1.15 -3.26
C VAL A 194 19.50 -0.27 -2.20
N SER A 195 19.40 1.03 -2.44
CA SER A 195 18.74 1.98 -1.52
C SER A 195 17.21 1.79 -1.45
N TYR A 196 16.59 1.22 -2.47
CA TYR A 196 15.14 0.97 -2.50
C TYR A 196 14.74 -0.36 -1.84
N LEU A 197 15.67 -1.32 -1.79
CA LEU A 197 15.41 -2.67 -1.27
C LEU A 197 14.92 -2.63 0.19
N PRO A 198 15.58 -1.96 1.16
CA PRO A 198 15.09 -1.88 2.53
C PRO A 198 13.68 -1.27 2.62
N THR A 199 13.41 -0.24 1.81
CA THR A 199 12.09 0.42 1.77
C THR A 199 10.99 -0.53 1.33
N ILE A 200 11.24 -1.35 0.30
CA ILE A 200 10.26 -2.32 -0.20
C ILE A 200 10.04 -3.43 0.82
N LEU A 201 11.11 -4.01 1.38
CA LEU A 201 11.03 -5.11 2.34
C LEU A 201 10.36 -4.70 3.65
N PHE A 202 10.80 -3.59 4.24
CA PHE A 202 10.17 -3.06 5.45
C PHE A 202 8.74 -2.59 5.18
N GLY A 203 8.44 -2.05 3.99
CA GLY A 203 7.07 -1.73 3.57
C GLY A 203 6.15 -2.95 3.58
N ILE A 204 6.59 -4.06 2.99
CA ILE A 204 5.84 -5.34 3.00
C ILE A 204 5.65 -5.83 4.44
N TYR A 205 6.72 -5.82 5.24
CA TYR A 205 6.72 -6.35 6.59
C TYR A 205 5.83 -5.53 7.55
N VAL A 206 6.00 -4.21 7.57
CA VAL A 206 5.20 -3.29 8.40
C VAL A 206 3.73 -3.34 7.98
N SER A 207 3.45 -3.44 6.68
CA SER A 207 2.08 -3.56 6.19
C SER A 207 1.43 -4.87 6.62
N TRP A 208 2.17 -5.98 6.62
CA TRP A 208 1.68 -7.24 7.15
C TRP A 208 1.30 -7.12 8.64
N ILE A 209 2.18 -6.53 9.47
CA ILE A 209 1.89 -6.28 10.89
C ILE A 209 0.63 -5.40 11.05
N TYR A 210 0.55 -4.29 10.30
CA TYR A 210 -0.59 -3.38 10.41
C TYR A 210 -1.90 -4.07 10.03
N LEU A 211 -1.94 -4.79 8.92
CA LEU A 211 -3.14 -5.46 8.43
C LEU A 211 -3.54 -6.66 9.30
N ARG A 212 -2.56 -7.37 9.86
CA ARG A 212 -2.81 -8.54 10.72
C ARG A 212 -3.33 -8.15 12.10
N TYR A 213 -2.87 -7.05 12.70
CA TYR A 213 -3.21 -6.72 14.10
C TYR A 213 -3.96 -5.40 14.30
N PHE A 214 -3.77 -4.39 13.45
CA PHE A 214 -4.18 -3.01 13.75
C PHE A 214 -5.32 -2.47 12.86
N GLN A 215 -5.49 -3.03 11.66
CA GLN A 215 -6.53 -2.59 10.73
C GLN A 215 -7.92 -2.84 11.30
N LYS A 216 -8.79 -1.82 11.31
CA LYS A 216 -10.19 -2.01 11.70
C LYS A 216 -11.02 -2.30 10.45
N LYS A 217 -11.75 -3.41 10.42
CA LYS A 217 -12.68 -3.69 9.31
C LYS A 217 -13.96 -2.88 9.50
N PRO A 218 -14.41 -2.08 8.52
CA PRO A 218 -15.57 -1.22 8.67
C PRO A 218 -16.87 -2.02 8.86
N GLU A 219 -16.98 -3.18 8.19
CA GLU A 219 -18.18 -4.03 8.20
C GLU A 219 -18.42 -4.74 9.53
N THR A 220 -17.36 -5.24 10.18
CA THR A 220 -17.47 -6.09 11.37
C THR A 220 -17.01 -5.39 12.65
N GLY A 221 -16.30 -4.26 12.54
CA GLY A 221 -15.68 -3.57 13.66
C GLY A 221 -14.50 -4.31 14.29
N LEU A 222 -14.21 -5.54 13.83
CA LEU A 222 -13.10 -6.37 14.30
C LEU A 222 -11.76 -5.76 13.88
N LYS A 223 -10.74 -5.97 14.71
CA LYS A 223 -9.37 -5.52 14.45
C LYS A 223 -8.54 -6.68 13.93
N GLY A 224 -7.76 -6.41 12.89
CA GLY A 224 -6.81 -7.34 12.30
C GLY A 224 -7.44 -8.39 11.38
N ASP A 225 -6.57 -9.26 10.87
CA ASP A 225 -6.92 -10.45 10.12
C ASP A 225 -6.15 -11.65 10.72
N PRO A 226 -6.78 -12.40 11.64
CA PRO A 226 -6.14 -13.53 12.31
C PRO A 226 -6.02 -14.78 11.43
N SER A 227 -6.43 -14.73 10.15
CA SER A 227 -6.44 -15.91 9.30
C SER A 227 -5.04 -16.48 9.05
N ASP A 228 -4.92 -17.81 9.08
CA ASP A 228 -3.69 -18.53 8.76
C ASP A 228 -3.24 -18.30 7.32
N GLU A 229 -4.18 -18.03 6.43
CA GLU A 229 -3.94 -17.67 5.04
C GLU A 229 -3.19 -16.33 4.92
N PHE A 230 -3.28 -15.45 5.93
CA PHE A 230 -2.55 -14.19 6.04
C PHE A 230 -1.37 -14.26 7.04
N SER A 231 -0.86 -15.46 7.34
CA SER A 231 0.42 -15.62 8.04
C SER A 231 1.60 -15.10 7.22
N PHE A 232 2.66 -14.64 7.89
CA PHE A 232 3.86 -14.14 7.19
C PHE A 232 4.50 -15.25 6.33
N SER A 233 4.44 -16.49 6.78
CA SER A 233 4.95 -17.66 6.06
C SER A 233 4.17 -17.97 4.79
N SER A 234 2.90 -17.59 4.70
CA SER A 234 2.10 -17.77 3.47
C SER A 234 2.48 -16.80 2.36
N PHE A 235 3.31 -15.78 2.63
CA PHE A 235 3.87 -14.93 1.59
C PHE A 235 4.93 -15.68 0.80
N PHE A 236 5.72 -16.54 1.44
CA PHE A 236 6.88 -17.16 0.83
C PHE A 236 6.63 -18.62 0.42
N PRO A 237 7.31 -19.11 -0.63
CA PRO A 237 7.25 -20.52 -1.00
C PRO A 237 7.71 -21.41 0.16
N GLU A 238 7.24 -22.66 0.20
CA GLU A 238 7.46 -23.58 1.33
C GLU A 238 8.94 -23.74 1.72
N PHE A 239 9.83 -23.62 0.74
CA PHE A 239 11.28 -23.66 0.94
C PHE A 239 11.83 -22.57 1.87
N LEU A 240 11.20 -21.40 1.97
CA LEU A 240 11.65 -20.28 2.82
C LEU A 240 10.99 -20.23 4.20
N ARG A 241 9.92 -21.00 4.42
CA ARG A 241 9.20 -21.07 5.71
C ARG A 241 10.11 -21.39 6.92
N PRO A 242 11.05 -22.36 6.88
CA PRO A 242 11.85 -22.71 8.06
C PRO A 242 12.76 -21.58 8.59
N ILE A 243 13.10 -20.59 7.75
CA ILE A 243 13.91 -19.42 8.15
C ILE A 243 13.02 -18.29 8.70
N LEU A 244 11.78 -18.20 8.22
CA LEU A 244 10.87 -17.08 8.48
C LEU A 244 9.91 -17.34 9.64
N ASP A 245 9.55 -18.60 9.90
CA ASP A 245 8.68 -19.00 11.01
C ASP A 245 9.21 -18.55 12.40
N PRO A 246 10.53 -18.62 12.69
CA PRO A 246 11.08 -18.07 13.93
C PRO A 246 10.83 -16.57 14.06
N ILE A 247 11.03 -15.80 12.98
CA ILE A 247 10.85 -14.34 12.98
C ILE A 247 9.36 -13.98 13.17
N ALA A 248 8.45 -14.71 12.51
CA ALA A 248 7.01 -14.52 12.69
C ALA A 248 6.57 -14.82 14.14
N SER A 249 7.08 -15.91 14.73
CA SER A 249 6.73 -16.34 16.08
C SER A 249 7.16 -15.36 17.19
N LEU A 250 8.25 -14.62 16.99
CA LEU A 250 8.71 -13.59 17.93
C LEU A 250 7.71 -12.45 18.05
N PHE A 251 7.10 -12.04 16.93
CA PHE A 251 6.11 -10.97 16.90
C PHE A 251 4.73 -11.46 17.34
N ASP A 252 4.33 -12.68 16.97
CA ASP A 252 3.14 -13.31 17.55
C ASP A 252 3.27 -13.37 19.09
N ARG A 253 4.42 -13.77 19.66
CA ARG A 253 4.62 -13.72 21.13
C ARG A 253 4.63 -12.30 21.70
N ALA A 254 5.26 -11.34 21.03
CA ALA A 254 5.36 -9.97 21.54
C ALA A 254 4.03 -9.19 21.47
N LEU A 255 3.19 -9.46 20.46
CA LEU A 255 1.94 -8.75 20.19
C LEU A 255 0.71 -9.55 20.65
N CYS A 256 0.64 -10.87 20.40
CA CYS A 256 -0.45 -11.71 20.89
C CYS A 256 -0.30 -12.06 22.38
N GLY A 257 0.92 -12.17 22.92
CA GLY A 257 1.12 -12.36 24.37
C GLY A 257 0.58 -11.21 25.23
N LYS A 258 0.36 -10.03 24.63
CA LYS A 258 -0.33 -8.89 25.25
C LYS A 258 -1.84 -8.84 24.95
N SER A 259 -2.27 -9.46 23.84
CA SER A 259 -3.65 -9.49 23.37
C SER A 259 -4.45 -10.63 24.01
N GLU A 260 -3.84 -11.78 24.28
CA GLU A 260 -4.49 -12.89 25.00
C GLU A 260 -4.84 -12.47 26.43
N THR A 261 -3.96 -11.73 27.14
CA THR A 261 -4.26 -11.20 28.48
C THR A 261 -5.44 -10.21 28.48
N TYR A 262 -5.65 -9.45 27.40
CA TYR A 262 -6.80 -8.55 27.24
C TYR A 262 -8.09 -9.27 26.78
N SER A 263 -7.93 -10.38 26.04
CA SER A 263 -9.04 -11.19 25.52
C SER A 263 -9.56 -12.20 26.55
N GLU A 264 -8.71 -12.83 27.36
CA GLU A 264 -9.11 -13.70 28.48
C GLU A 264 -9.94 -12.93 29.51
N MET A 265 -9.61 -11.66 29.77
CA MET A 265 -10.39 -10.81 30.68
C MET A 265 -11.80 -10.49 30.12
N ARG A 266 -12.01 -10.61 28.81
CA ARG A 266 -13.29 -10.32 28.12
C ARG A 266 -14.04 -11.60 27.68
N GLY A 267 -13.35 -12.73 27.60
CA GLY A 267 -13.82 -14.00 27.03
C GLY A 267 -14.67 -14.86 27.97
N HIS A 268 -14.77 -14.53 29.25
CA HIS A 268 -15.58 -15.29 30.20
C HIS A 268 -17.12 -15.15 30.03
N THR A 269 -17.61 -14.47 28.98
CA THR A 269 -19.07 -14.27 28.80
C THR A 269 -19.71 -14.79 27.53
N LEU A 270 -19.02 -15.18 26.45
CA LEU A 270 -19.72 -15.66 25.24
C LEU A 270 -18.94 -16.76 24.50
N GLY A 271 -19.23 -18.00 24.87
CA GLY A 271 -18.81 -19.20 24.16
C GLY A 271 -19.66 -19.47 22.91
N GLY A 272 -18.99 -19.88 21.84
CA GLY A 272 -19.63 -20.38 20.62
C GLY A 272 -18.66 -20.38 19.45
N SER A 273 -18.08 -21.55 19.13
CA SER A 273 -17.31 -21.75 17.90
C SER A 273 -18.24 -21.55 16.68
N PRO A 274 -17.97 -20.60 15.77
CA PRO A 274 -18.83 -20.39 14.61
C PRO A 274 -18.74 -21.56 13.62
N LEU A 275 -19.89 -21.92 13.03
CA LEU A 275 -20.01 -22.97 12.00
C LEU A 275 -19.17 -22.64 10.75
N PRO A 276 -18.65 -23.64 10.01
CA PRO A 276 -17.84 -23.41 8.81
C PRO A 276 -18.61 -22.57 7.78
N GLY A 277 -18.11 -21.38 7.45
CA GLY A 277 -18.73 -20.45 6.50
C GLY A 277 -19.61 -19.35 7.12
N SER A 278 -19.80 -19.32 8.44
CA SER A 278 -20.47 -18.23 9.16
C SER A 278 -19.53 -17.16 9.71
N ASP A 279 -18.22 -17.29 9.46
CA ASP A 279 -17.24 -16.32 9.92
C ASP A 279 -17.50 -14.95 9.27
N PRO A 280 -17.80 -13.90 10.05
CA PRO A 280 -18.05 -12.55 9.53
C PRO A 280 -16.87 -12.00 8.72
N ILE A 281 -15.64 -12.47 8.97
CA ILE A 281 -14.44 -12.09 8.21
C ILE A 281 -14.49 -12.66 6.79
N GLU A 282 -14.85 -13.94 6.63
CA GLU A 282 -14.95 -14.60 5.33
C GLU A 282 -16.14 -14.05 4.52
N ALA A 283 -17.25 -13.73 5.19
CA ALA A 283 -18.39 -13.07 4.55
C ALA A 283 -18.02 -11.68 3.98
N SER A 284 -17.32 -10.85 4.76
CA SER A 284 -16.82 -9.54 4.30
C SER A 284 -15.83 -9.68 3.13
N ARG A 285 -15.02 -10.74 3.13
CA ARG A 285 -14.09 -11.06 2.04
C ARG A 285 -14.82 -11.39 0.74
N ARG A 286 -15.91 -12.17 0.80
CA ARG A 286 -16.75 -12.48 -0.39
C ARG A 286 -17.41 -11.24 -1.00
N SER A 287 -17.89 -10.33 -0.16
CA SER A 287 -18.44 -9.04 -0.62
C SER A 287 -17.36 -8.19 -1.30
N SER A 288 -16.17 -8.12 -0.68
CA SER A 288 -15.02 -7.39 -1.21
C SER A 288 -14.53 -7.94 -2.56
N LYS A 289 -14.47 -9.28 -2.71
CA LYS A 289 -14.16 -9.97 -3.97
C LYS A 289 -15.08 -9.51 -5.10
N THR A 290 -16.39 -9.42 -4.84
CA THR A 290 -17.37 -9.00 -5.84
C THR A 290 -17.15 -7.56 -6.30
N VAL A 291 -16.85 -6.64 -5.37
CA VAL A 291 -16.55 -5.23 -5.67
C VAL A 291 -15.28 -5.10 -6.52
N ILE A 292 -14.22 -5.84 -6.18
CA ILE A 292 -12.96 -5.84 -6.94
C ILE A 292 -13.17 -6.36 -8.36
N CYS A 293 -13.85 -7.49 -8.53
CA CYS A 293 -14.11 -8.05 -9.86
C CYS A 293 -14.87 -7.06 -10.76
N ARG A 294 -15.85 -6.32 -10.21
CA ARG A 294 -16.54 -5.23 -10.96
C ARG A 294 -15.59 -4.09 -11.31
N SER A 295 -14.73 -3.67 -10.37
CA SER A 295 -13.76 -2.59 -10.60
C SER A 295 -12.72 -2.97 -11.67
N LEU A 296 -12.18 -4.20 -11.62
CA LEU A 296 -11.26 -4.74 -12.63
C LEU A 296 -11.93 -4.89 -14.01
N ALA A 297 -13.18 -5.34 -14.07
CA ALA A 297 -13.95 -5.42 -15.32
C ALA A 297 -14.18 -4.02 -15.93
N THR A 298 -14.34 -2.99 -15.10
CA THR A 298 -14.48 -1.60 -15.55
C THR A 298 -13.15 -1.06 -16.09
N LEU A 299 -12.02 -1.37 -15.43
CA LEU A 299 -10.68 -0.99 -15.90
C LEU A 299 -10.32 -1.63 -17.24
N THR A 300 -10.70 -2.89 -17.45
CA THR A 300 -10.47 -3.60 -18.72
C THR A 300 -11.37 -3.12 -19.86
N LYS A 301 -12.62 -2.72 -19.56
CA LYS A 301 -13.52 -2.08 -20.55
C LYS A 301 -13.06 -0.67 -20.95
N CYS A 302 -12.59 0.14 -20.00
CA CYS A 302 -12.14 1.51 -20.27
C CYS A 302 -10.88 1.58 -21.14
N LYS A 303 -10.15 0.46 -21.30
CA LYS A 303 -8.96 0.36 -22.16
C LYS A 303 -9.27 -0.10 -23.59
N ARG A 304 -10.53 -0.45 -23.90
CA ARG A 304 -11.00 -0.96 -25.21
C ARG A 304 -11.88 0.03 -25.99
N GLY A 305 -12.12 1.22 -25.46
CA GLY A 305 -12.76 2.33 -26.18
C GLY A 305 -11.77 3.45 -26.41
#